data_AF-A0A662D702-F1
#
_entry.id   AF-A0A662D702-F1
#
_cell.length_a   1.000
_cell.length_b   1.000
_cell.length_c   1.000
_cell.angle_alpha   90.00
_cell.angle_beta   90.00
_cell.angle_gamma   90.00
#
_symmetry.space_group_name_H-M   'P 1'
#
loop_
_entity.id
_entity.type
_entity.pdbx_description
1 polymer ?
#
loop_
_entity_poly.entity_id
_entity_poly.type
_entity_poly.pdbx_seq_one_letter_code
_entity_poly.pdbx_strand_id
1 'polypeptide(L)'
;MPEPDMTNGEVAPASWPTGSGPFVALVDASSSLERDLIGSWIRDSTENVDEPIHVFDLPPSRRQRAFGSVDLAIGERLTLEDDPLCVPIRVVWLAEKRDGVRRVRLSDLLKPGDPRDPNFVLQRIILRLHPDRCRIVVGEPARRSELEKRWSAPSGRGPADGTTLGEYVALQAWMTLERAERHVRGLRYKVPRFLREDLFWSRPFQSGIQRLARQEGRTEKRMRQRTGRYLKEIAAQHSPYMIDLVNGITTLAIEAAHHDVDYSEAELRSIYTFAEEEPIVFLPSHKSNFDHLVFQHVLYENELPLNHTAGGINMNFFLIGPLLRRSGIFFIRREFRDNAPYKFVLRQYLDYLLEKRFALEWYIEGGRSRSGKLREPKMGLLAYVADSYQRGITNDVILVPVSINYDQITDVGSYAAEQRGGQKEAESFAWALRFLGSLRRQNGRIYVRFGEPLVLSNHIDRDDDLTSPEGQLALPKIAFEVSTRINDVTPITAISMVTLALLSAENHGLTIAETASRLIPFMSFVQERDLPPTDDLPFASNNEIAAALDALVLSGVVTRNDGLTDRVYS
;
A
#
# COMPACT_ATOMS: atom_id res chain seq x y z
N MET A 1 -6.71 -6.26 21.93
CA MET A 1 -5.98 -5.52 22.98
C MET A 1 -5.66 -4.15 22.41
N PRO A 2 -5.84 -3.05 23.16
CA PRO A 2 -5.44 -1.74 22.69
C PRO A 2 -3.91 -1.68 22.64
N GLU A 3 -3.35 -1.19 21.54
CA GLU A 3 -1.90 -0.96 21.42
C GLU A 3 -1.49 0.21 22.33
N PRO A 4 -0.34 0.13 23.04
CA PRO A 4 0.10 1.21 23.93
C PRO A 4 0.67 2.40 23.15
N ASP A 5 0.58 3.56 23.79
CA ASP A 5 0.90 4.92 23.35
C ASP A 5 2.20 5.04 22.51
N MET A 6 2.06 5.65 21.32
CA MET A 6 3.00 5.69 20.21
C MET A 6 3.93 6.90 20.27
N THR A 7 4.74 7.00 21.32
CA THR A 7 5.87 7.93 21.34
C THR A 7 7.11 7.29 21.99
N ASN A 8 8.15 7.03 21.18
CA ASN A 8 9.54 6.77 21.61
C ASN A 8 9.83 5.65 22.64
N GLY A 9 8.97 4.65 22.79
CA GLY A 9 9.26 3.49 23.64
C GLY A 9 10.31 2.57 23.02
N GLU A 10 11.52 2.51 23.56
CA GLU A 10 12.44 1.40 23.28
C GLU A 10 11.72 0.08 23.61
N VAL A 11 11.45 -0.73 22.58
CA VAL A 11 10.81 -2.04 22.79
C VAL A 11 11.69 -2.84 23.75
N ALA A 12 11.07 -3.28 24.85
CA ALA A 12 11.71 -4.05 25.91
C ALA A 12 12.45 -5.26 25.32
N PRO A 13 13.60 -5.66 25.90
CA PRO A 13 14.31 -6.85 25.45
C PRO A 13 13.40 -8.08 25.58
N ALA A 14 13.52 -9.01 24.64
CA ALA A 14 12.77 -10.26 24.69
C ALA A 14 13.11 -11.03 25.96
N SER A 15 12.07 -11.50 26.65
CA SER A 15 12.17 -12.37 27.82
C SER A 15 11.55 -13.73 27.52
N TRP A 16 12.01 -14.78 28.21
CA TRP A 16 11.34 -16.06 28.17
C TRP A 16 9.93 -15.94 28.76
N PRO A 17 8.90 -16.56 28.19
CA PRO A 17 7.53 -16.46 28.70
C PRO A 17 7.40 -17.11 30.08
N THR A 18 6.61 -16.47 30.96
CA THR A 18 6.30 -16.98 32.29
C THR A 18 5.20 -18.04 32.21
N GLY A 19 5.49 -19.28 32.62
CA GLY A 19 4.54 -20.39 32.67
C GLY A 19 5.18 -21.65 33.26
N SER A 20 4.37 -22.65 33.64
CA SER A 20 4.82 -23.93 34.18
C SER A 20 4.57 -25.08 33.20
N GLY A 21 5.47 -26.06 33.13
CA GLY A 21 5.31 -27.26 32.29
C GLY A 21 6.24 -27.31 31.07
N PRO A 22 6.16 -28.37 30.25
CA PRO A 22 7.14 -28.60 29.18
C PRO A 22 7.09 -27.49 28.12
N PHE A 23 8.26 -27.09 27.62
CA PHE A 23 8.39 -26.01 26.65
C PHE A 23 8.86 -26.55 25.30
N VAL A 24 8.28 -26.00 24.23
CA VAL A 24 8.70 -26.27 22.85
C VAL A 24 9.11 -24.95 22.21
N ALA A 25 10.43 -24.75 22.03
CA ALA A 25 10.97 -23.61 21.30
C ALA A 25 10.90 -23.85 19.79
N LEU A 26 10.13 -23.03 19.08
CA LEU A 26 9.98 -23.07 17.62
C LEU A 26 10.86 -22.00 16.99
N VAL A 27 12.02 -22.40 16.46
CA VAL A 27 13.10 -21.51 16.03
C VAL A 27 13.03 -21.24 14.53
N ASP A 28 12.82 -19.99 14.13
CA ASP A 28 12.88 -19.54 12.74
C ASP A 28 14.21 -18.83 12.47
N ALA A 29 15.20 -19.62 12.02
CA ALA A 29 16.56 -19.15 11.71
C ALA A 29 16.87 -19.32 10.22
N SER A 30 17.34 -18.26 9.57
CA SER A 30 17.72 -18.25 8.15
C SER A 30 19.21 -18.53 7.91
N SER A 31 20.01 -18.62 8.98
CA SER A 31 21.43 -18.94 8.95
C SER A 31 21.85 -19.71 10.21
N SER A 32 23.02 -20.36 10.17
CA SER A 32 23.62 -20.99 11.35
C SER A 32 23.91 -19.97 12.46
N LEU A 33 24.36 -18.76 12.09
CA LEU A 33 24.62 -17.71 13.06
C LEU A 33 23.34 -17.28 13.80
N GLU A 34 22.22 -17.11 13.09
CA GLU A 34 20.94 -16.82 13.74
C GLU A 34 20.52 -17.95 14.68
N ARG A 35 20.76 -19.19 14.28
CA ARG A 35 20.47 -20.37 15.11
C ARG A 35 21.32 -20.42 16.37
N ASP A 36 22.59 -20.05 16.28
CA ASP A 36 23.54 -19.97 17.40
C ASP A 36 23.18 -18.85 18.37
N LEU A 37 22.78 -17.69 17.85
CA LEU A 37 22.31 -16.54 18.64
C LEU A 37 21.05 -16.90 19.43
N ILE A 38 20.05 -17.49 18.76
CA ILE A 38 18.83 -17.95 19.43
C ILE A 38 19.15 -19.02 20.47
N GLY A 39 19.99 -19.99 20.13
CA GLY A 39 20.39 -21.05 21.08
C GLY A 39 21.10 -20.52 22.32
N SER A 40 21.93 -19.48 22.17
CA SER A 40 22.60 -18.82 23.29
C SER A 40 21.60 -18.05 24.15
N TRP A 41 20.72 -17.28 23.52
CA TRP A 41 19.66 -16.56 24.22
C TRP A 41 18.70 -17.47 24.98
N ILE A 42 18.33 -18.64 24.42
CA ILE A 42 17.51 -19.62 25.13
C ILE A 42 18.24 -20.06 26.40
N ARG A 43 19.50 -20.51 26.29
CA ARG A 43 20.28 -20.94 27.47
C ARG A 43 20.37 -19.87 28.55
N ASP A 44 20.66 -18.64 28.16
CA ASP A 44 20.83 -17.52 29.09
C ASP A 44 19.49 -17.11 29.73
N SER A 45 18.39 -17.16 28.97
CA SER A 45 17.06 -16.74 29.44
C SER A 45 16.34 -17.81 30.26
N THR A 46 16.81 -19.06 30.21
CA THR A 46 16.18 -20.20 30.87
C THR A 46 17.08 -20.86 31.90
N GLU A 47 18.12 -20.16 32.38
CA GLU A 47 19.03 -20.66 33.41
C GLU A 47 18.30 -21.10 34.70
N ASN A 48 17.16 -20.48 35.00
CA ASN A 48 16.31 -20.77 36.17
C ASN A 48 15.03 -21.56 35.83
N VAL A 49 14.95 -22.19 34.66
CA VAL A 49 13.80 -23.00 34.25
C VAL A 49 14.18 -24.47 34.39
N ASP A 50 13.52 -25.18 35.30
CA ASP A 50 13.81 -26.59 35.61
C ASP A 50 13.13 -27.55 34.60
N GLU A 51 12.08 -27.11 33.91
CA GLU A 51 11.37 -27.94 32.93
C GLU A 51 12.18 -28.17 31.64
N PRO A 52 12.03 -29.35 30.99
CA PRO A 52 12.69 -29.62 29.73
C PRO A 52 12.22 -28.67 28.62
N ILE A 53 13.18 -28.15 27.86
CA ILE A 53 12.94 -27.28 26.71
C ILE A 53 13.37 -28.03 25.44
N HIS A 54 12.39 -28.37 24.61
CA HIS A 54 12.63 -28.99 23.32
C HIS A 54 12.74 -27.94 22.22
N VAL A 55 13.84 -27.95 21.48
CA VAL A 55 14.10 -26.96 20.41
C VAL A 55 13.88 -27.58 19.04
N PHE A 56 13.06 -26.93 18.22
CA PHE A 56 12.74 -27.34 16.86
C PHE A 56 13.04 -26.22 15.88
N ASP A 57 13.73 -26.56 14.79
CA ASP A 57 14.00 -25.62 13.72
C ASP A 57 12.83 -25.63 12.72
N LEU A 58 12.17 -24.48 12.61
CA LEU A 58 11.18 -24.24 11.56
C LEU A 58 11.89 -24.01 10.23
N PRO A 59 11.26 -24.38 9.09
CA PRO A 59 11.71 -23.92 7.79
C PRO A 59 11.82 -22.38 7.77
N PRO A 60 12.91 -21.81 7.23
CA PRO A 60 13.12 -20.37 7.29
C PRO A 60 12.01 -19.61 6.57
N SER A 61 11.26 -18.79 7.28
CA SER A 61 10.15 -18.03 6.70
C SER A 61 10.59 -16.94 5.73
N ARG A 62 11.83 -16.46 5.85
CA ARG A 62 12.44 -15.43 4.98
C ARG A 62 12.95 -15.96 3.65
N ARG A 63 13.35 -17.22 3.60
CA ARG A 63 13.91 -17.84 2.40
C ARG A 63 12.91 -18.86 1.87
N GLN A 64 11.88 -18.36 1.17
CA GLN A 64 10.77 -19.13 0.58
C GLN A 64 11.18 -20.57 0.22
N ARG A 65 10.74 -21.55 1.02
CA ARG A 65 10.77 -22.97 0.65
C ARG A 65 9.36 -23.44 0.29
N ALA A 66 9.29 -24.45 -0.57
CA ALA A 66 8.02 -25.03 -0.99
C ALA A 66 7.22 -25.52 0.22
N PHE A 67 5.94 -25.16 0.23
CA PHE A 67 4.95 -25.60 1.20
C PHE A 67 4.84 -27.14 1.21
N GLY A 68 4.67 -27.74 2.40
CA GLY A 68 4.64 -29.20 2.59
C GLY A 68 5.99 -29.83 2.94
N SER A 69 6.96 -29.02 3.37
CA SER A 69 8.29 -29.47 3.86
C SER A 69 8.48 -29.18 5.35
N VAL A 70 7.39 -28.95 6.09
CA VAL A 70 7.44 -28.88 7.56
C VAL A 70 7.75 -30.28 8.06
N ASP A 71 8.76 -30.39 8.93
CA ASP A 71 9.19 -31.68 9.47
C ASP A 71 8.03 -32.37 10.21
N LEU A 72 7.68 -33.58 9.76
CA LEU A 72 6.64 -34.40 10.37
C LEU A 72 6.94 -34.70 11.85
N ALA A 73 8.22 -34.67 12.24
CA ALA A 73 8.66 -34.83 13.62
C ALA A 73 8.12 -33.75 14.56
N ILE A 74 7.74 -32.56 14.07
CA ILE A 74 7.05 -31.54 14.88
C ILE A 74 5.70 -32.09 15.35
N GLY A 75 4.92 -32.67 14.43
CA GLY A 75 3.61 -33.26 14.74
C GLY A 75 3.72 -34.44 15.70
N GLU A 76 4.65 -35.36 15.44
CA GLU A 76 4.87 -36.56 16.27
C GLU A 76 5.36 -36.21 17.69
N ARG A 77 6.20 -35.19 17.85
CA ARG A 77 6.71 -34.82 19.17
C ARG A 77 5.76 -33.93 19.97
N LEU A 78 4.96 -33.10 19.31
CA LEU A 78 3.85 -32.41 19.97
C LEU A 78 2.91 -33.41 20.64
N THR A 79 2.78 -34.63 20.13
CA THR A 79 1.96 -35.69 20.74
C THR A 79 2.64 -36.49 21.86
N LEU A 80 3.94 -36.30 22.12
CA LEU A 80 4.67 -37.06 23.14
C LEU A 80 4.62 -36.43 24.54
N GLU A 81 4.38 -35.11 24.62
CA GLU A 81 4.36 -34.37 25.90
C GLU A 81 2.95 -33.92 26.28
N ASP A 82 2.67 -33.88 27.59
CA ASP A 82 1.42 -33.35 28.14
C ASP A 82 1.37 -31.81 27.97
N ASP A 83 0.79 -31.38 26.85
CA ASP A 83 0.42 -30.01 26.51
C ASP A 83 1.54 -28.94 26.63
N PRO A 84 2.61 -29.05 25.81
CA PRO A 84 3.72 -28.12 25.86
C PRO A 84 3.33 -26.69 25.46
N LEU A 85 4.00 -25.71 26.06
CA LEU A 85 3.91 -24.32 25.64
C LEU A 85 4.82 -24.09 24.43
N CYS A 86 4.22 -23.82 23.27
CA CYS A 86 4.94 -23.54 22.03
C CYS A 86 5.40 -22.07 22.02
N VAL A 87 6.71 -21.84 21.94
CA VAL A 87 7.35 -20.52 22.02
C VAL A 87 8.07 -20.22 20.70
N PRO A 88 7.49 -19.39 19.81
CA PRO A 88 8.12 -18.99 18.55
C PRO A 88 9.25 -17.98 18.77
N ILE A 89 10.43 -18.21 18.18
CA ILE A 89 11.60 -17.33 18.37
C ILE A 89 12.30 -17.03 17.03
N ARG A 90 12.73 -15.78 16.83
CA ARG A 90 13.41 -15.31 15.61
C ARG A 90 14.43 -14.21 15.89
N VAL A 91 15.49 -14.15 15.07
CA VAL A 91 16.37 -12.96 14.97
C VAL A 91 15.81 -11.96 13.97
N VAL A 92 15.75 -10.69 14.38
CA VAL A 92 15.37 -9.54 13.57
C VAL A 92 16.57 -8.62 13.39
N TRP A 93 16.90 -8.35 12.13
CA TRP A 93 17.92 -7.37 11.74
C TRP A 93 17.25 -6.02 11.49
N LEU A 94 17.76 -4.96 12.13
CA LEU A 94 17.21 -3.62 12.08
C LEU A 94 18.05 -2.69 11.19
N ALA A 95 17.38 -1.67 10.66
CA ALA A 95 18.02 -0.57 9.96
C ALA A 95 18.88 0.26 10.94
N GLU A 96 19.80 1.04 10.38
CA GLU A 96 20.64 1.97 11.14
C GLU A 96 19.78 3.08 11.76
N LYS A 97 20.07 3.47 13.00
CA LYS A 97 19.39 4.57 13.69
C LYS A 97 20.03 5.89 13.24
N ARG A 98 19.24 6.81 12.69
CA ARG A 98 19.67 8.14 12.27
C ARG A 98 18.61 9.15 12.72
N ASP A 99 19.04 10.22 13.39
CA ASP A 99 18.14 11.25 13.95
C ASP A 99 17.05 10.66 14.87
N GLY A 100 17.40 9.62 15.65
CA GLY A 100 16.47 8.96 16.55
C GLY A 100 15.60 7.86 15.90
N VAL A 101 15.46 7.86 14.57
CA VAL A 101 14.57 6.95 13.82
C VAL A 101 15.39 5.92 13.04
N ARG A 102 14.92 4.67 12.94
CA ARG A 102 15.57 3.65 12.09
C ARG A 102 15.13 3.81 10.64
N ARG A 103 15.97 4.41 9.78
CA ARG A 103 15.67 4.68 8.36
C ARG A 103 16.73 4.09 7.44
N VAL A 104 16.30 3.65 6.25
CA VAL A 104 17.20 3.16 5.19
C VAL A 104 17.34 4.25 4.13
N ARG A 105 18.58 4.65 3.82
CA ARG A 105 18.84 5.58 2.71
C ARG A 105 19.03 4.82 1.41
N LEU A 106 18.87 5.54 0.29
CA LEU A 106 19.19 5.01 -1.03
C LEU A 106 20.63 4.45 -1.11
N SER A 107 21.58 5.10 -0.46
CA SER A 107 22.98 4.64 -0.39
C SER A 107 23.15 3.31 0.35
N ASP A 108 22.29 2.99 1.32
CA ASP A 108 22.34 1.72 2.06
C ASP A 108 21.81 0.56 1.22
N LEU A 109 20.94 0.86 0.25
CA LEU A 109 20.40 -0.11 -0.71
C LEU A 109 21.39 -0.41 -1.84
N LEU A 110 22.41 0.44 -2.05
CA LEU A 110 23.50 0.16 -2.99
C LEU A 110 24.49 -0.90 -2.45
N LYS A 111 24.43 -1.23 -1.15
CA LYS A 111 25.18 -2.35 -0.56
C LYS A 111 24.52 -3.68 -0.97
N PRO A 112 25.28 -4.77 -1.16
CA PRO A 112 24.73 -6.03 -1.63
C PRO A 112 23.80 -6.70 -0.60
N GLY A 113 22.49 -6.72 -0.89
CA GLY A 113 21.46 -7.43 -0.12
C GLY A 113 20.58 -6.51 0.75
N ASP A 114 19.45 -7.03 1.23
CA ASP A 114 18.56 -6.28 2.12
C ASP A 114 19.23 -6.10 3.50
N PRO A 115 19.39 -4.86 4.01
CA PRO A 115 19.89 -4.62 5.37
C PRO A 115 19.09 -5.32 6.48
N ARG A 116 17.85 -5.75 6.17
CA ARG A 116 16.90 -6.43 7.06
C ARG A 116 16.86 -7.96 6.88
N ASP A 117 17.50 -8.48 5.84
CA ASP A 117 17.79 -9.90 5.64
C ASP A 117 19.24 -10.07 5.14
N PRO A 118 20.23 -9.66 5.96
CA PRO A 118 21.63 -9.70 5.57
C PRO A 118 22.11 -11.12 5.32
N ASN A 119 22.96 -11.29 4.30
CA ASN A 119 23.67 -12.54 4.10
C ASN A 119 24.62 -12.86 5.28
N PHE A 120 25.08 -14.10 5.36
CA PHE A 120 25.90 -14.58 6.49
C PHE A 120 27.14 -13.72 6.80
N VAL A 121 27.80 -13.17 5.77
CA VAL A 121 28.98 -12.31 5.97
C VAL A 121 28.57 -10.98 6.60
N LEU A 122 27.51 -10.36 6.08
CA LEU A 122 26.98 -9.11 6.61
C LEU A 122 26.45 -9.27 8.04
N GLN A 123 25.82 -10.40 8.37
CA GLN A 123 25.36 -10.69 9.73
C GLN A 123 26.52 -10.60 10.75
N ARG A 124 27.68 -11.19 10.43
CA ARG A 124 28.88 -11.13 11.29
C ARG A 124 29.44 -9.72 11.42
N ILE A 125 29.43 -8.95 10.33
CA ILE A 125 29.92 -7.56 10.34
C ILE A 125 29.01 -6.69 11.21
N ILE A 126 27.69 -6.79 11.00
CA ILE A 126 26.68 -6.03 11.75
C ILE A 126 26.79 -6.37 13.24
N LEU A 127 26.86 -7.65 13.60
CA LEU A 127 26.94 -8.06 15.01
C LEU A 127 28.20 -7.51 15.72
N ARG A 128 29.32 -7.36 15.01
CA ARG A 128 30.57 -6.80 15.57
C ARG A 128 30.56 -5.28 15.69
N LEU A 129 30.06 -4.58 14.67
CA LEU A 129 30.16 -3.12 14.57
C LEU A 129 28.93 -2.41 15.15
N HIS A 130 27.76 -3.02 15.04
CA HIS A 130 26.46 -2.45 15.38
C HIS A 130 25.54 -3.52 16.01
N PRO A 131 25.90 -4.03 17.20
CA PRO A 131 25.13 -5.08 17.87
C PRO A 131 23.68 -4.67 18.17
N ASP A 132 23.41 -3.36 18.33
CA ASP A 132 22.06 -2.80 18.53
C ASP A 132 21.08 -3.11 17.38
N ARG A 133 21.61 -3.48 16.20
CA ARG A 133 20.82 -3.84 15.02
C ARG A 133 20.39 -5.30 15.00
N CYS A 134 20.88 -6.13 15.92
CA CYS A 134 20.47 -7.51 16.08
C CYS A 134 19.55 -7.61 17.29
N ARG A 135 18.29 -8.00 17.08
CA ARG A 135 17.34 -8.24 18.18
C ARG A 135 16.73 -9.62 18.06
N ILE A 136 16.48 -10.26 19.19
CA ILE A 136 15.67 -11.47 19.28
C ILE A 136 14.25 -11.04 19.60
N VAL A 137 13.30 -11.65 18.91
CA VAL A 137 11.87 -11.47 19.17
C VAL A 137 11.24 -12.81 19.48
N VAL A 138 10.30 -12.79 20.43
CA VAL A 138 9.49 -13.94 20.82
C VAL A 138 8.07 -13.66 20.36
N GLY A 139 7.51 -14.57 19.59
CA GLY A 139 6.10 -14.53 19.20
C GLY A 139 5.22 -14.86 20.41
N GLU A 140 3.95 -14.43 20.36
CA GLU A 140 2.96 -14.80 21.37
C GLU A 140 2.91 -16.34 21.52
N PRO A 141 3.23 -16.89 22.71
CA PRO A 141 3.27 -18.33 22.92
C PRO A 141 1.84 -18.88 23.03
N ALA A 142 1.66 -20.16 22.69
CA ALA A 142 0.37 -20.84 22.81
C ALA A 142 0.56 -22.30 23.22
N ARG A 143 -0.37 -22.82 24.01
CA ARG A 143 -0.39 -24.24 24.39
C ARG A 143 -0.76 -25.10 23.19
N ARG A 144 -0.23 -26.33 23.13
CA ARG A 144 -0.58 -27.30 22.08
C ARG A 144 -2.09 -27.56 22.04
N SER A 145 -2.73 -27.74 23.19
CA SER A 145 -4.17 -27.99 23.33
C SER A 145 -5.01 -26.85 22.75
N GLU A 146 -4.58 -25.62 22.96
CA GLU A 146 -5.22 -24.43 22.39
C GLU A 146 -5.05 -24.37 20.86
N LEU A 147 -3.85 -24.64 20.37
CA LEU A 147 -3.56 -24.69 18.92
C LEU A 147 -4.36 -25.82 18.24
N GLU A 148 -4.47 -26.98 18.87
CA GLU A 148 -5.26 -28.12 18.38
C GLU A 148 -6.76 -27.81 18.38
N LYS A 149 -7.27 -27.12 19.40
CA LYS A 149 -8.66 -26.65 19.45
C LYS A 149 -8.95 -25.65 18.32
N ARG A 150 -8.05 -24.69 18.10
CA ARG A 150 -8.16 -23.70 17.01
C ARG A 150 -8.04 -24.35 15.62
N TRP A 151 -7.18 -25.35 15.48
CA TRP A 151 -7.02 -26.15 14.26
C TRP A 151 -8.30 -26.93 13.94
N SER A 152 -8.87 -27.61 14.94
CA SER A 152 -10.05 -28.47 14.80
C SER A 152 -11.38 -27.72 14.70
N ALA A 153 -11.40 -26.42 14.98
CA ALA A 153 -12.62 -25.61 14.94
C ALA A 153 -13.25 -25.56 13.54
N PRO A 154 -14.58 -25.31 13.42
CA PRO A 154 -15.23 -25.11 12.12
C PRO A 154 -14.68 -23.92 11.32
N SER A 155 -14.17 -22.89 12.01
CA SER A 155 -13.43 -21.76 11.41
C SER A 155 -11.92 -22.02 11.29
N GLY A 156 -11.44 -23.14 11.83
CA GLY A 156 -10.05 -23.57 11.84
C GLY A 156 -9.62 -24.27 10.54
N ARG A 157 -8.31 -24.26 10.28
CA ARG A 157 -7.66 -24.94 9.15
C ARG A 157 -7.47 -26.44 9.43
N GLY A 158 -8.55 -27.14 9.78
CA GLY A 158 -8.50 -28.49 10.40
C GLY A 158 -8.10 -29.64 9.46
N PRO A 159 -8.23 -30.90 9.91
CA PRO A 159 -7.88 -32.10 9.14
C PRO A 159 -8.60 -32.18 7.78
N ALA A 160 -9.81 -31.63 7.68
CA ALA A 160 -10.60 -31.58 6.46
C ALA A 160 -9.95 -30.73 5.35
N ASP A 161 -9.08 -29.78 5.72
CA ASP A 161 -8.33 -28.94 4.79
C ASP A 161 -7.03 -29.61 4.32
N GLY A 162 -6.72 -30.81 4.83
CA GLY A 162 -5.56 -31.63 4.46
C GLY A 162 -4.23 -31.18 5.10
N THR A 163 -4.27 -30.29 6.09
CA THR A 163 -3.08 -29.86 6.85
C THR A 163 -2.86 -30.76 8.07
N THR A 164 -1.60 -30.96 8.44
CA THR A 164 -1.23 -31.60 9.71
C THR A 164 -1.20 -30.58 10.86
N LEU A 165 -1.32 -31.05 12.10
CA LEU A 165 -1.19 -30.19 13.29
C LEU A 165 0.18 -29.47 13.31
N GLY A 166 1.26 -30.16 12.93
CA GLY A 166 2.60 -29.56 12.84
C GLY A 166 2.70 -28.43 11.82
N GLU A 167 2.11 -28.59 10.64
CA GLU A 167 2.04 -27.51 9.64
C GLU A 167 1.24 -26.31 10.13
N TYR A 168 0.12 -26.55 10.81
CA TYR A 168 -0.67 -25.48 11.43
C TYR A 168 0.11 -24.74 12.51
N VAL A 169 0.82 -25.46 13.38
CA VAL A 169 1.66 -24.87 14.44
C VAL A 169 2.80 -24.04 13.84
N ALA A 170 3.48 -24.52 12.80
CA ALA A 170 4.51 -23.76 12.10
C ALA A 170 3.96 -22.47 11.48
N LEU A 171 2.77 -22.52 10.87
CA LEU A 171 2.09 -21.33 10.35
C LEU A 171 1.76 -20.31 11.45
N GLN A 172 1.21 -20.77 12.58
CA GLN A 172 0.90 -19.89 13.72
C GLN A 172 2.18 -19.28 14.30
N ALA A 173 3.25 -20.05 14.40
CA ALA A 173 4.56 -19.56 14.83
C ALA A 173 5.08 -18.47 13.89
N TRP A 174 5.03 -18.66 12.57
CA TRP A 174 5.44 -17.61 11.63
C TRP A 174 4.56 -16.37 11.73
N MET A 175 3.23 -16.51 11.87
CA MET A 175 2.32 -15.36 11.97
C MET A 175 2.53 -14.53 13.24
N THR A 176 2.76 -15.19 14.37
CA THR A 176 3.06 -14.52 15.66
C THR A 176 4.44 -13.87 15.64
N LEU A 177 5.44 -14.51 15.03
CA LEU A 177 6.76 -13.91 14.79
C LEU A 177 6.69 -12.67 13.91
N GLU A 178 5.87 -12.68 12.85
CA GLU A 178 5.65 -11.49 12.01
C GLU A 178 4.96 -10.35 12.79
N ARG A 179 4.06 -10.67 13.73
CA ARG A 179 3.46 -9.66 14.62
C ARG A 179 4.50 -9.08 15.57
N ALA A 180 5.31 -9.92 16.19
CA ALA A 180 6.38 -9.48 17.10
C ALA A 180 7.43 -8.63 16.36
N GLU A 181 7.84 -9.04 15.17
CA GLU A 181 8.79 -8.28 14.33
C GLU A 181 8.23 -6.89 13.93
N ARG A 182 6.91 -6.79 13.67
CA ARG A 182 6.24 -5.52 13.40
C ARG A 182 6.32 -4.53 14.55
N HIS A 183 6.16 -4.98 15.80
CA HIS A 183 6.31 -4.11 16.97
C HIS A 183 7.72 -3.51 17.09
N VAL A 184 8.74 -4.24 16.61
CA VAL A 184 10.14 -3.75 16.64
C VAL A 184 10.47 -2.86 15.44
N ARG A 185 9.85 -3.10 14.27
CA ARG A 185 10.15 -2.39 13.02
C ARG A 185 9.27 -1.18 12.73
N GLY A 186 8.11 -1.07 13.38
CA GLY A 186 7.10 -0.04 13.12
C GLY A 186 6.07 -0.44 12.05
N LEU A 187 4.96 0.29 12.00
CA LEU A 187 3.77 -0.02 11.20
C LEU A 187 3.96 0.15 9.68
N ARG A 188 4.99 0.90 9.26
CA ARG A 188 5.35 1.15 7.85
C ARG A 188 5.44 -0.12 6.98
N TYR A 189 5.78 -1.28 7.56
CA TYR A 189 6.04 -2.52 6.82
C TYR A 189 4.99 -3.62 7.06
N LYS A 190 3.70 -3.29 7.01
CA LYS A 190 2.61 -4.28 7.02
C LYS A 190 2.54 -5.01 5.67
N VAL A 191 3.12 -6.21 5.58
CA VAL A 191 3.24 -6.99 4.33
C VAL A 191 2.52 -8.35 4.40
N PRO A 192 1.69 -8.74 3.41
CA PRO A 192 1.00 -10.03 3.40
C PRO A 192 1.91 -11.17 2.92
N ARG A 193 2.83 -11.63 3.78
CA ARG A 193 3.85 -12.63 3.43
C ARG A 193 3.31 -14.04 3.14
N PHE A 194 2.21 -14.42 3.80
CA PHE A 194 1.59 -15.74 3.69
C PHE A 194 0.27 -15.72 2.90
N LEU A 195 0.03 -14.68 2.10
CA LEU A 195 -1.19 -14.49 1.32
C LEU A 195 -1.60 -15.76 0.56
N ARG A 196 -0.66 -16.33 -0.20
CA ARG A 196 -0.95 -17.45 -1.08
C ARG A 196 -1.34 -18.66 -0.25
N GLU A 197 -0.60 -18.93 0.79
CA GLU A 197 -0.85 -20.01 1.72
C GLU A 197 -2.23 -19.81 2.36
N ASP A 198 -2.44 -18.67 3.01
CA ASP A 198 -3.69 -18.32 3.69
C ASP A 198 -4.92 -18.48 2.77
N LEU A 199 -4.84 -17.99 1.54
CA LEU A 199 -5.92 -18.13 0.56
C LEU A 199 -6.13 -19.57 0.13
N PHE A 200 -5.09 -20.29 -0.31
CA PHE A 200 -5.22 -21.66 -0.81
C PHE A 200 -5.67 -22.68 0.25
N TRP A 201 -5.41 -22.39 1.52
CA TRP A 201 -5.85 -23.17 2.67
C TRP A 201 -7.20 -22.75 3.23
N SER A 202 -7.77 -21.64 2.76
CA SER A 202 -9.10 -21.21 3.20
C SER A 202 -10.21 -22.08 2.60
N ARG A 203 -11.18 -22.48 3.43
CA ARG A 203 -12.35 -23.25 3.00
C ARG A 203 -13.12 -22.57 1.86
N PRO A 204 -13.42 -21.25 1.90
CA PRO A 204 -14.09 -20.57 0.80
C PRO A 204 -13.34 -20.71 -0.53
N PHE A 205 -12.00 -20.62 -0.50
CA PHE A 205 -11.18 -20.76 -1.69
C PHE A 205 -11.19 -22.19 -2.25
N GLN A 206 -11.05 -23.19 -1.37
CA GLN A 206 -11.08 -24.61 -1.76
C GLN A 206 -12.45 -25.01 -2.32
N SER A 207 -13.54 -24.70 -1.61
CA SER A 207 -14.90 -24.97 -2.09
C SER A 207 -15.20 -24.25 -3.41
N GLY A 208 -14.69 -23.03 -3.58
CA GLY A 208 -14.81 -22.31 -4.84
C GLY A 208 -14.02 -22.95 -5.99
N ILE A 209 -12.81 -23.47 -5.74
CA ILE A 209 -12.07 -24.27 -6.74
C ILE A 209 -12.87 -25.50 -7.15
N GLN A 210 -13.45 -26.25 -6.20
CA GLN A 210 -14.24 -27.44 -6.49
C GLN A 210 -15.48 -27.10 -7.34
N ARG A 211 -16.20 -26.04 -6.96
CA ARG A 211 -17.36 -25.55 -7.71
C ARG A 211 -16.99 -25.15 -9.13
N LEU A 212 -15.94 -24.35 -9.31
CA LEU A 212 -15.47 -23.91 -10.63
C LEU A 212 -14.97 -25.09 -11.48
N ALA A 213 -14.30 -26.07 -10.86
CA ALA A 213 -13.85 -27.28 -11.53
C ALA A 213 -15.03 -28.08 -12.11
N ARG A 214 -16.11 -28.24 -11.33
CA ARG A 214 -17.35 -28.88 -11.78
C ARG A 214 -18.03 -28.08 -12.89
N GLN A 215 -18.16 -26.77 -12.75
CA GLN A 215 -18.79 -25.89 -13.74
C GLN A 215 -18.08 -25.88 -15.10
N GLU A 216 -16.74 -25.89 -15.12
CA GLU A 216 -15.96 -25.92 -16.36
C GLU A 216 -15.63 -27.34 -16.88
N GLY A 217 -16.10 -28.40 -16.20
CA GLY A 217 -15.78 -29.80 -16.58
C GLY A 217 -14.28 -30.13 -16.49
N ARG A 218 -13.55 -29.53 -15.53
CA ARG A 218 -12.10 -29.72 -15.34
C ARG A 218 -11.80 -30.46 -14.04
N THR A 219 -10.63 -31.09 -13.96
CA THR A 219 -10.16 -31.68 -12.70
C THR A 219 -9.77 -30.60 -11.69
N GLU A 220 -10.01 -30.86 -10.40
CA GLU A 220 -9.66 -29.93 -9.31
C GLU A 220 -8.18 -29.56 -9.33
N LYS A 221 -7.29 -30.51 -9.64
CA LYS A 221 -5.85 -30.26 -9.77
C LYS A 221 -5.54 -29.21 -10.85
N ARG A 222 -6.18 -29.31 -12.02
CA ARG A 222 -6.00 -28.32 -13.10
C ARG A 222 -6.58 -26.96 -12.71
N MET A 223 -7.74 -26.95 -12.03
CA MET A 223 -8.34 -25.71 -11.56
C MET A 223 -7.46 -25.01 -10.51
N ARG A 224 -6.94 -25.77 -9.54
CA ARG A 224 -5.99 -25.27 -8.52
C ARG A 224 -4.72 -24.68 -9.13
N GLN A 225 -4.16 -25.32 -10.17
CA GLN A 225 -3.02 -24.76 -10.90
C GLN A 225 -3.37 -23.47 -11.64
N ARG A 226 -4.56 -23.41 -12.27
CA ARG A 226 -5.05 -22.24 -13.00
C ARG A 226 -5.28 -21.06 -12.06
N THR A 227 -5.99 -21.25 -10.96
CA THR A 227 -6.21 -20.21 -9.94
C THR A 227 -4.90 -19.77 -9.30
N GLY A 228 -3.93 -20.69 -9.11
CA GLY A 228 -2.61 -20.35 -8.59
C GLY A 228 -1.79 -19.45 -9.50
N ARG A 229 -1.93 -19.63 -10.82
CA ARG A 229 -1.34 -18.71 -11.80
C ARG A 229 -2.00 -17.34 -11.75
N TYR A 230 -3.33 -17.28 -11.67
CA TYR A 230 -4.04 -16.00 -11.54
C TYR A 230 -3.71 -15.28 -10.24
N LEU A 231 -3.59 -15.99 -9.11
CA LEU A 231 -3.19 -15.35 -7.86
C LEU A 231 -1.78 -14.76 -7.96
N LYS A 232 -0.83 -15.50 -8.56
CA LYS A 232 0.52 -14.99 -8.82
C LYS A 232 0.52 -13.78 -9.77
N GLU A 233 -0.40 -13.75 -10.72
CA GLU A 233 -0.58 -12.65 -11.67
C GLU A 233 -1.20 -11.41 -11.02
N ILE A 234 -2.13 -11.58 -10.08
CA ILE A 234 -2.82 -10.47 -9.41
C ILE A 234 -1.97 -9.94 -8.26
N ALA A 235 -1.62 -10.80 -7.30
CA ALA A 235 -1.11 -10.41 -6.00
C ALA A 235 0.13 -9.51 -6.04
N ALA A 236 0.12 -8.52 -5.15
CA ALA A 236 1.32 -7.76 -4.80
C ALA A 236 2.33 -8.65 -4.06
N GLN A 237 3.61 -8.30 -4.15
CA GLN A 237 4.72 -9.00 -3.51
C GLN A 237 5.56 -8.01 -2.71
N HIS A 238 4.91 -7.25 -1.83
CA HIS A 238 5.55 -6.22 -1.01
C HIS A 238 6.93 -6.67 -0.47
N SER A 239 7.92 -5.82 -0.68
CA SER A 239 9.28 -6.03 -0.19
C SER A 239 9.74 -4.74 0.50
N PRO A 240 10.06 -4.78 1.81
CA PRO A 240 10.55 -3.61 2.55
C PRO A 240 11.73 -2.92 1.87
N TYR A 241 12.70 -3.70 1.37
CA TYR A 241 13.81 -3.18 0.58
C TYR A 241 13.36 -2.40 -0.65
N MET A 242 12.42 -2.95 -1.42
CA MET A 242 11.94 -2.30 -2.63
C MET A 242 11.11 -1.06 -2.35
N ILE A 243 10.31 -1.10 -1.29
CA ILE A 243 9.58 0.05 -0.77
C ILE A 243 10.55 1.21 -0.50
N ASP A 244 11.63 0.96 0.25
CA ASP A 244 12.62 2.00 0.57
C ASP A 244 13.35 2.50 -0.69
N LEU A 245 13.66 1.59 -1.63
CA LEU A 245 14.31 1.94 -2.90
C LEU A 245 13.43 2.86 -3.74
N VAL A 246 12.17 2.48 -3.92
CA VAL A 246 11.20 3.27 -4.68
C VAL A 246 10.99 4.61 -4.00
N ASN A 247 10.80 4.65 -2.67
CA ASN A 247 10.64 5.92 -1.97
C ASN A 247 11.88 6.82 -2.07
N GLY A 248 13.09 6.26 -1.95
CA GLY A 248 14.32 7.03 -2.11
C GLY A 248 14.46 7.65 -3.51
N ILE A 249 14.07 6.92 -4.56
CA ILE A 249 14.02 7.45 -5.93
C ILE A 249 12.95 8.53 -6.05
N THR A 250 11.76 8.30 -5.49
CA THR A 250 10.66 9.27 -5.51
C THR A 250 11.05 10.58 -4.80
N THR A 251 11.67 10.49 -3.63
CA THR A 251 12.15 11.65 -2.87
C THR A 251 13.12 12.48 -3.71
N LEU A 252 14.12 11.83 -4.32
CA LEU A 252 15.05 12.51 -5.22
C LEU A 252 14.35 13.12 -6.45
N ALA A 253 13.30 12.49 -6.96
CA ALA A 253 12.55 13.00 -8.10
C ALA A 253 11.73 14.25 -7.71
N ILE A 254 11.10 14.25 -6.53
CA ILE A 254 10.39 15.40 -5.96
C ILE A 254 11.36 16.57 -5.74
N GLU A 255 12.48 16.31 -5.06
CA GLU A 255 13.52 17.31 -4.80
C GLU A 255 14.11 17.88 -6.10
N ALA A 256 14.43 17.01 -7.07
CA ALA A 256 15.00 17.44 -8.35
C ALA A 256 14.00 18.20 -9.24
N ALA A 257 12.70 18.00 -9.03
CA ALA A 257 11.65 18.77 -9.68
C ALA A 257 11.37 20.12 -9.01
N HIS A 258 12.04 20.40 -7.88
CA HIS A 258 11.72 21.51 -6.98
C HIS A 258 10.23 21.49 -6.56
N HIS A 259 9.65 20.30 -6.47
CA HIS A 259 8.29 20.12 -5.97
C HIS A 259 8.32 20.11 -4.45
N ASP A 260 7.41 20.87 -3.84
CA ASP A 260 6.99 20.65 -2.47
C ASP A 260 5.69 19.83 -2.48
N VAL A 261 5.54 18.90 -1.54
CA VAL A 261 4.32 18.11 -1.39
C VAL A 261 3.54 18.65 -0.21
N ASP A 262 2.53 19.44 -0.51
CA ASP A 262 1.65 20.05 0.47
C ASP A 262 0.51 19.08 0.82
N TYR A 263 0.43 18.70 2.09
CA TYR A 263 -0.65 17.90 2.66
C TYR A 263 -0.77 18.13 4.17
N SER A 264 -1.94 17.85 4.74
CA SER A 264 -2.16 17.92 6.18
C SER A 264 -1.78 16.61 6.86
N GLU A 265 -0.69 16.60 7.63
CA GLU A 265 -0.31 15.46 8.48
C GLU A 265 -1.40 15.13 9.51
N ALA A 266 -2.09 16.15 10.04
CA ALA A 266 -3.14 15.97 11.03
C ALA A 266 -4.37 15.25 10.45
N GLU A 267 -4.82 15.66 9.26
CA GLU A 267 -5.91 14.98 8.55
C GLU A 267 -5.53 13.54 8.22
N LEU A 268 -4.33 13.33 7.69
CA LEU A 268 -3.85 12.00 7.36
C LEU A 268 -3.81 11.08 8.60
N ARG A 269 -3.32 11.59 9.74
CA ARG A 269 -3.35 10.83 11.00
C ARG A 269 -4.77 10.53 11.46
N SER A 270 -5.69 11.50 11.33
CA SER A 270 -7.10 11.29 11.70
C SER A 270 -7.78 10.22 10.83
N ILE A 271 -7.41 10.11 9.55
CA ILE A 271 -7.90 9.02 8.68
C ILE A 271 -7.40 7.67 9.19
N TYR A 272 -6.15 7.60 9.65
CA TYR A 272 -5.58 6.34 10.12
C TYR A 272 -6.08 5.89 11.50
N THR A 273 -6.82 6.73 12.25
CA THR A 273 -7.50 6.23 13.47
C THR A 273 -8.56 5.20 13.13
N PHE A 274 -9.19 5.29 11.95
CA PHE A 274 -10.11 4.26 11.47
C PHE A 274 -9.44 2.92 11.16
N ALA A 275 -8.13 2.93 10.81
CA ALA A 275 -7.41 1.73 10.39
C ALA A 275 -7.29 0.66 11.49
N GLU A 276 -7.50 1.07 12.75
CA GLU A 276 -7.49 0.17 13.91
C GLU A 276 -8.66 -0.80 13.88
N GLU A 277 -9.85 -0.31 13.51
CA GLU A 277 -11.11 -1.06 13.56
C GLU A 277 -11.54 -1.56 12.19
N GLU A 278 -11.36 -0.75 11.14
CA GLU A 278 -11.93 -0.99 9.82
C GLU A 278 -10.88 -0.86 8.69
N PRO A 279 -11.03 -1.61 7.58
CA PRO A 279 -10.19 -1.46 6.41
C PRO A 279 -10.42 -0.10 5.72
N ILE A 280 -9.32 0.55 5.35
CA ILE A 280 -9.32 1.82 4.62
C ILE A 280 -9.13 1.58 3.13
N VAL A 281 -9.90 2.33 2.33
CA VAL A 281 -9.83 2.34 0.87
C VAL A 281 -9.62 3.79 0.40
N PHE A 282 -8.41 4.09 -0.08
CA PHE A 282 -8.11 5.38 -0.69
C PHE A 282 -8.57 5.41 -2.16
N LEU A 283 -9.32 6.45 -2.51
CA LEU A 283 -9.89 6.67 -3.84
C LEU A 283 -9.38 7.99 -4.42
N PRO A 284 -8.12 8.03 -4.90
CA PRO A 284 -7.54 9.22 -5.48
C PRO A 284 -8.11 9.57 -6.86
N SER A 285 -8.12 10.88 -7.17
CA SER A 285 -8.18 11.39 -8.55
C SER A 285 -6.92 10.98 -9.33
N HIS A 286 -7.03 10.76 -10.64
CA HIS A 286 -5.86 10.36 -11.44
C HIS A 286 -5.48 11.42 -12.49
N LYS A 287 -4.39 12.15 -12.27
CA LYS A 287 -3.91 13.20 -13.18
C LYS A 287 -2.52 12.88 -13.76
N SER A 288 -1.69 12.12 -13.05
CA SER A 288 -0.34 11.78 -13.48
C SER A 288 0.02 10.32 -13.18
N ASN A 289 0.95 9.76 -13.96
CA ASN A 289 1.58 8.49 -13.59
C ASN A 289 2.46 8.62 -12.33
N PHE A 290 2.72 9.85 -11.88
CA PHE A 290 3.44 10.15 -10.63
C PHE A 290 2.55 10.09 -9.38
N ASP A 291 1.21 10.15 -9.52
CA ASP A 291 0.25 10.21 -8.42
C ASP A 291 0.52 9.11 -7.36
N HIS A 292 0.68 7.87 -7.81
CA HIS A 292 0.93 6.74 -6.91
C HIS A 292 2.24 6.88 -6.14
N LEU A 293 3.30 7.36 -6.80
CA LEU A 293 4.59 7.55 -6.16
C LEU A 293 4.53 8.67 -5.11
N VAL A 294 3.85 9.78 -5.44
CA VAL A 294 3.63 10.89 -4.49
C VAL A 294 2.84 10.40 -3.29
N PHE A 295 1.73 9.69 -3.50
CA PHE A 295 0.90 9.25 -2.39
C PHE A 295 1.61 8.21 -1.52
N GLN A 296 2.34 7.27 -2.14
CA GLN A 296 3.19 6.33 -1.42
C GLN A 296 4.28 7.04 -0.62
N HIS A 297 4.87 8.11 -1.16
CA HIS A 297 5.85 8.95 -0.46
C HIS A 297 5.25 9.64 0.77
N VAL A 298 4.05 10.24 0.63
CA VAL A 298 3.32 10.85 1.75
C VAL A 298 3.08 9.84 2.88
N LEU A 299 2.59 8.64 2.56
CA LEU A 299 2.40 7.58 3.56
C LEU A 299 3.72 7.13 4.19
N TYR A 300 4.78 7.03 3.38
CA TYR A 300 6.09 6.63 3.85
C TYR A 300 6.66 7.62 4.85
N GLU A 301 6.69 8.92 4.52
CA GLU A 301 7.26 9.97 5.39
C GLU A 301 6.55 10.05 6.75
N ASN A 302 5.26 9.74 6.79
CA ASN A 302 4.44 9.70 8.02
C ASN A 302 4.54 8.38 8.81
N GLU A 303 5.39 7.44 8.40
CA GLU A 303 5.56 6.12 9.05
C GLU A 303 4.30 5.24 9.04
N LEU A 304 3.38 5.52 8.11
CA LEU A 304 2.10 4.84 7.99
C LEU A 304 2.22 3.56 7.14
N PRO A 305 1.35 2.56 7.38
CA PRO A 305 1.24 1.39 6.51
C PRO A 305 0.99 1.79 5.06
N LEU A 306 1.79 1.23 4.15
CA LEU A 306 1.62 1.44 2.72
C LEU A 306 0.38 0.72 2.17
N ASN A 307 -0.11 1.27 1.08
CA ASN A 307 -1.31 0.81 0.39
C ASN A 307 -1.01 -0.33 -0.60
N HIS A 308 -2.05 -1.14 -0.83
CA HIS A 308 -2.09 -2.10 -1.93
C HIS A 308 -2.82 -1.42 -3.09
N THR A 309 -2.09 -1.10 -4.15
CA THR A 309 -2.62 -0.28 -5.24
C THR A 309 -3.06 -1.14 -6.42
N ALA A 310 -4.27 -0.92 -6.89
CA ALA A 310 -4.77 -1.57 -8.09
C ALA A 310 -4.14 -0.94 -9.34
N GLY A 311 -3.31 -1.70 -10.06
CA GLY A 311 -2.68 -1.28 -11.31
C GLY A 311 -3.21 -2.03 -12.52
N GLY A 312 -3.30 -1.36 -13.67
CA GLY A 312 -3.57 -2.04 -14.94
C GLY A 312 -2.40 -2.93 -15.37
N ILE A 313 -2.66 -4.16 -15.80
CA ILE A 313 -1.62 -5.11 -16.22
C ILE A 313 -0.72 -4.59 -17.37
N ASN A 314 -1.15 -3.56 -18.10
CA ASN A 314 -0.32 -2.88 -19.11
C ASN A 314 0.96 -2.26 -18.54
N MET A 315 1.00 -1.94 -17.25
CA MET A 315 2.20 -1.42 -16.58
C MET A 315 3.17 -2.53 -16.13
N ASN A 316 2.82 -3.81 -16.31
CA ASN A 316 3.65 -4.95 -15.94
C ASN A 316 4.64 -5.31 -17.06
N PHE A 317 5.57 -4.42 -17.37
CA PHE A 317 6.62 -4.63 -18.38
C PHE A 317 7.99 -5.00 -17.76
N PHE A 318 8.93 -5.42 -18.60
CA PHE A 318 10.24 -5.94 -18.17
C PHE A 318 10.95 -4.97 -17.20
N LEU A 319 11.47 -5.53 -16.10
CA LEU A 319 12.05 -4.85 -14.92
C LEU A 319 11.07 -4.02 -14.08
N ILE A 320 10.25 -3.14 -14.66
CA ILE A 320 9.34 -2.27 -13.89
C ILE A 320 8.20 -3.04 -13.22
N GLY A 321 7.58 -3.98 -13.92
CA GLY A 321 6.47 -4.78 -13.37
C GLY A 321 6.82 -5.48 -12.05
N PRO A 322 7.95 -6.23 -11.97
CA PRO A 322 8.43 -6.80 -10.71
C PRO A 322 8.75 -5.77 -9.61
N LEU A 323 9.21 -4.57 -9.97
CA LEU A 323 9.48 -3.49 -8.99
C LEU A 323 8.16 -2.97 -8.42
N LEU A 324 7.19 -2.66 -9.27
CA LEU A 324 5.85 -2.19 -8.90
C LEU A 324 5.09 -3.22 -8.04
N ARG A 325 5.17 -4.51 -8.37
CA ARG A 325 4.60 -5.57 -7.51
C ARG A 325 5.18 -5.53 -6.11
N ARG A 326 6.47 -5.23 -6.01
CA ARG A 326 7.19 -5.19 -4.74
C ARG A 326 7.02 -3.89 -3.97
N SER A 327 6.60 -2.82 -4.63
CA SER A 327 6.21 -1.57 -3.96
C SER A 327 4.79 -1.61 -3.42
N GLY A 328 3.92 -2.48 -3.94
CA GLY A 328 2.56 -2.70 -3.44
C GLY A 328 1.48 -2.83 -4.50
N ILE A 329 1.83 -2.74 -5.77
CA ILE A 329 0.86 -2.79 -6.86
C ILE A 329 0.42 -4.24 -7.12
N PHE A 330 -0.89 -4.46 -7.08
CA PHE A 330 -1.51 -5.67 -7.57
C PHE A 330 -2.14 -5.41 -8.95
N PHE A 331 -1.94 -6.33 -9.88
CA PHE A 331 -2.28 -6.09 -11.29
C PHE A 331 -3.61 -6.70 -11.67
N ILE A 332 -4.45 -5.89 -12.32
CA ILE A 332 -5.76 -6.28 -12.82
C ILE A 332 -5.77 -6.19 -14.35
N ARG A 333 -6.40 -7.18 -14.99
CA ARG A 333 -6.65 -7.17 -16.44
C ARG A 333 -7.68 -6.09 -16.79
N ARG A 334 -7.60 -5.49 -17.98
CA ARG A 334 -8.63 -4.56 -18.46
C ARG A 334 -9.95 -5.27 -18.77
N GLU A 335 -9.87 -6.50 -19.30
CA GLU A 335 -11.02 -7.30 -19.68
C GLU A 335 -10.89 -8.72 -19.14
N PHE A 336 -11.87 -9.12 -18.32
CA PHE A 336 -11.93 -10.44 -17.72
C PHE A 336 -13.38 -10.86 -17.39
N ARG A 337 -14.37 -10.25 -18.06
CA ARG A 337 -15.81 -10.45 -17.80
C ARG A 337 -16.21 -11.92 -17.85
N ASP A 338 -15.71 -12.66 -18.83
CA ASP A 338 -16.05 -14.07 -19.06
C ASP A 338 -15.09 -15.06 -18.38
N ASN A 339 -14.11 -14.57 -17.62
CA ASN A 339 -13.13 -15.42 -16.93
C ASN A 339 -13.55 -15.65 -15.47
N ALA A 340 -14.50 -16.56 -15.26
CA ALA A 340 -15.04 -16.86 -13.93
C ALA A 340 -13.96 -17.23 -12.88
N PRO A 341 -12.95 -18.07 -13.18
CA PRO A 341 -11.92 -18.37 -12.20
C PRO A 341 -11.00 -17.17 -11.88
N TYR A 342 -10.80 -16.24 -12.82
CA TYR A 342 -10.06 -15.00 -12.53
C TYR A 342 -10.86 -14.07 -11.61
N LYS A 343 -12.15 -13.85 -11.90
CA LYS A 343 -13.06 -13.07 -11.03
C LYS A 343 -13.11 -13.63 -9.61
N PHE A 344 -13.15 -14.96 -9.49
CA PHE A 344 -13.11 -15.64 -8.21
C PHE A 344 -11.81 -15.36 -7.43
N VAL A 345 -10.65 -15.48 -8.08
CA VAL A 345 -9.37 -15.22 -7.42
C VAL A 345 -9.23 -13.75 -7.03
N LEU A 346 -9.65 -12.81 -7.90
CA LEU A 346 -9.62 -11.38 -7.59
C LEU A 346 -10.50 -11.05 -6.37
N ARG A 347 -11.73 -11.59 -6.33
CA ARG A 347 -12.64 -11.42 -5.19
C ARG A 347 -12.00 -11.93 -3.89
N GLN A 348 -11.49 -13.16 -3.89
CA GLN A 348 -10.87 -13.75 -2.70
C GLN A 348 -9.61 -13.00 -2.26
N TYR A 349 -8.84 -12.45 -3.20
CA TYR A 349 -7.70 -11.60 -2.89
C TYR A 349 -8.13 -10.29 -2.21
N LEU A 350 -9.19 -9.63 -2.70
CA LEU A 350 -9.73 -8.41 -2.07
C LEU A 350 -10.34 -8.72 -0.70
N ASP A 351 -11.09 -9.82 -0.56
CA ASP A 351 -11.61 -10.31 0.72
C ASP A 351 -10.48 -10.41 1.75
N TYR A 352 -9.36 -11.03 1.38
CA TYR A 352 -8.20 -11.16 2.26
C TYR A 352 -7.61 -9.80 2.66
N LEU A 353 -7.47 -8.87 1.71
CA LEU A 353 -6.91 -7.55 2.01
C LEU A 353 -7.81 -6.77 2.97
N LEU A 354 -9.13 -6.81 2.77
CA LEU A 354 -10.12 -6.18 3.64
C LEU A 354 -10.13 -6.84 5.03
N GLU A 355 -10.23 -8.17 5.09
CA GLU A 355 -10.26 -8.94 6.35
C GLU A 355 -9.01 -8.68 7.21
N LYS A 356 -7.84 -8.53 6.59
CA LYS A 356 -6.58 -8.24 7.28
C LYS A 356 -6.30 -6.74 7.44
N ARG A 357 -7.25 -5.88 7.06
CA ARG A 357 -7.15 -4.41 7.13
C ARG A 357 -5.90 -3.86 6.46
N PHE A 358 -5.56 -4.40 5.29
CA PHE A 358 -4.56 -3.79 4.43
C PHE A 358 -5.22 -2.64 3.68
N ALA A 359 -4.65 -1.43 3.77
CA ALA A 359 -5.16 -0.29 3.04
C ALA A 359 -5.14 -0.57 1.52
N LEU A 360 -6.25 -0.28 0.86
CA LEU A 360 -6.38 -0.39 -0.60
C LEU A 360 -6.26 0.99 -1.22
N GLU A 361 -5.73 1.06 -2.44
CA GLU A 361 -5.75 2.27 -3.26
C GLU A 361 -6.19 1.90 -4.68
N TRP A 362 -7.14 2.64 -5.25
CA TRP A 362 -7.31 2.65 -6.70
C TRP A 362 -7.91 3.97 -7.19
N TYR A 363 -7.58 4.30 -8.43
CA TYR A 363 -8.13 5.47 -9.09
C TYR A 363 -9.56 5.20 -9.55
N ILE A 364 -10.53 5.90 -8.95
CA ILE A 364 -11.96 5.64 -9.18
C ILE A 364 -12.35 5.81 -10.65
N GLU A 365 -11.65 6.67 -11.39
CA GLU A 365 -11.84 6.93 -12.82
C GLU A 365 -11.41 5.77 -13.74
N GLY A 366 -10.59 4.84 -13.23
CA GLY A 366 -10.00 3.74 -14.00
C GLY A 366 -8.91 4.14 -15.00
N GLY A 367 -8.58 5.43 -15.10
CA GLY A 367 -7.50 5.95 -15.93
C GLY A 367 -7.30 7.45 -15.74
N ARG A 368 -6.15 7.95 -16.21
CA ARG A 368 -5.78 9.37 -16.09
C ARG A 368 -6.79 10.29 -16.79
N SER A 369 -7.12 11.39 -16.12
CA SER A 369 -7.76 12.55 -16.72
C SER A 369 -6.77 13.30 -17.60
N ARG A 370 -7.21 13.64 -18.82
CA ARG A 370 -6.39 14.41 -19.79
C ARG A 370 -6.72 15.90 -19.77
N SER A 371 -7.85 16.29 -19.18
CA SER A 371 -8.33 17.68 -19.13
C SER A 371 -8.29 18.26 -17.71
N GLY A 372 -7.81 17.48 -16.73
CA GLY A 372 -7.86 17.83 -15.30
C GLY A 372 -9.22 17.58 -14.64
N LYS A 373 -10.30 17.37 -15.41
CA LYS A 373 -11.64 17.05 -14.90
C LYS A 373 -11.77 15.57 -14.54
N LEU A 374 -12.43 15.24 -13.44
CA LEU A 374 -12.72 13.85 -13.10
C LEU A 374 -13.53 13.16 -14.20
N ARG A 375 -13.14 11.92 -14.52
CA ARG A 375 -13.88 11.05 -15.44
C ARG A 375 -15.00 10.31 -14.71
N GLU A 376 -15.89 9.70 -15.49
CA GLU A 376 -16.92 8.81 -14.95
C GLU A 376 -16.28 7.67 -14.13
N PRO A 377 -16.75 7.45 -12.88
CA PRO A 377 -16.19 6.43 -12.00
C PRO A 377 -16.47 5.01 -12.50
N LYS A 378 -15.55 4.09 -12.21
CA LYS A 378 -15.66 2.68 -12.55
C LYS A 378 -15.93 1.84 -11.30
N MET A 379 -17.07 1.16 -11.33
CA MET A 379 -17.64 0.47 -10.17
C MET A 379 -17.06 -0.91 -9.88
N GLY A 380 -16.19 -1.45 -10.74
CA GLY A 380 -15.81 -2.87 -10.68
C GLY A 380 -15.20 -3.29 -9.34
N LEU A 381 -14.20 -2.55 -8.85
CA LEU A 381 -13.57 -2.82 -7.54
C LEU A 381 -14.49 -2.46 -6.38
N LEU A 382 -15.20 -1.34 -6.48
CA LEU A 382 -16.14 -0.90 -5.45
C LEU A 382 -17.27 -1.93 -5.24
N ALA A 383 -17.73 -2.59 -6.29
CA ALA A 383 -18.70 -3.68 -6.19
C ALA A 383 -18.15 -4.90 -5.44
N TYR A 384 -16.86 -5.25 -5.61
CA TYR A 384 -16.24 -6.31 -4.81
C TYR A 384 -16.11 -5.92 -3.33
N VAL A 385 -15.82 -4.65 -3.04
CA VAL A 385 -15.76 -4.14 -1.67
C VAL A 385 -17.15 -4.18 -1.01
N ALA A 386 -18.19 -3.68 -1.69
CA ALA A 386 -19.56 -3.75 -1.20
C ALA A 386 -20.03 -5.19 -0.96
N ASP A 387 -19.76 -6.10 -1.91
CA ASP A 387 -20.07 -7.52 -1.75
C ASP A 387 -19.30 -8.19 -0.59
N SER A 388 -18.09 -7.72 -0.28
CA SER A 388 -17.31 -8.22 0.87
C SER A 388 -17.94 -7.78 2.20
N TYR A 389 -18.38 -6.53 2.26
CA TYR A 389 -19.12 -5.98 3.40
C TYR A 389 -20.46 -6.69 3.63
N GLN A 390 -21.28 -6.88 2.58
CA GLN A 390 -22.57 -7.57 2.71
C GLN A 390 -22.42 -9.03 3.16
N ARG A 391 -21.35 -9.71 2.74
CA ARG A 391 -21.02 -11.06 3.21
C ARG A 391 -20.45 -11.12 4.63
N GLY A 392 -20.25 -9.98 5.29
CA GLY A 392 -19.69 -9.90 6.64
C GLY A 392 -18.22 -10.32 6.72
N ILE A 393 -17.45 -10.17 5.64
CA ILE A 393 -15.99 -10.40 5.66
C ILE A 393 -15.29 -9.35 6.53
N THR A 394 -15.83 -8.13 6.54
CA THR A 394 -15.41 -7.01 7.37
C THR A 394 -16.63 -6.42 8.07
N ASN A 395 -16.40 -5.71 9.17
CA ASN A 395 -17.48 -5.05 9.89
C ASN A 395 -18.01 -3.87 9.08
N ASP A 396 -17.10 -3.04 8.60
CA ASP A 396 -17.34 -1.91 7.72
C ASP A 396 -16.17 -1.72 6.73
N VAL A 397 -16.25 -0.69 5.88
CA VAL A 397 -15.17 -0.21 5.02
C VAL A 397 -15.20 1.31 4.97
N ILE A 398 -14.04 1.94 5.18
CA ILE A 398 -13.91 3.39 5.11
C ILE A 398 -13.37 3.78 3.73
N LEU A 399 -14.20 4.45 2.94
CA LEU A 399 -13.81 5.01 1.64
C LEU A 399 -13.28 6.42 1.84
N VAL A 400 -12.03 6.68 1.46
CA VAL A 400 -11.36 7.97 1.64
C VAL A 400 -11.16 8.63 0.27
N PRO A 401 -11.92 9.67 -0.05
CA PRO A 401 -11.71 10.47 -1.26
C PRO A 401 -10.35 11.20 -1.15
N VAL A 402 -9.52 11.15 -2.20
CA VAL A 402 -8.23 11.87 -2.21
C VAL A 402 -8.12 12.72 -3.48
N SER A 403 -7.84 14.01 -3.31
CA SER A 403 -7.47 14.88 -4.43
C SER A 403 -5.95 14.98 -4.51
N ILE A 404 -5.40 14.69 -5.68
CA ILE A 404 -4.00 14.95 -6.02
C ILE A 404 -4.02 16.02 -7.11
N ASN A 405 -3.42 17.16 -6.84
CA ASN A 405 -3.37 18.29 -7.75
C ASN A 405 -1.95 18.81 -7.93
N TYR A 406 -1.67 19.37 -9.10
CA TYR A 406 -0.35 19.86 -9.48
C TYR A 406 -0.50 21.29 -9.98
N ASP A 407 0.45 22.16 -9.62
CA ASP A 407 0.56 23.45 -10.29
C ASP A 407 0.87 23.27 -11.78
N GLN A 408 1.76 22.34 -12.10
CA GLN A 408 2.07 21.97 -13.48
C GLN A 408 2.22 20.46 -13.62
N ILE A 409 1.62 19.93 -14.69
CA ILE A 409 1.78 18.52 -15.07
C ILE A 409 2.83 18.44 -16.17
N THR A 410 3.91 17.70 -15.92
CA THR A 410 5.09 17.64 -16.80
C THR A 410 4.79 17.07 -18.21
N ASP A 411 3.67 16.37 -18.39
CA ASP A 411 3.27 15.72 -19.65
C ASP A 411 2.34 16.57 -20.56
N VAL A 412 2.11 17.86 -20.30
CA VAL A 412 1.14 18.70 -21.07
C VAL A 412 1.33 18.61 -22.59
N GLY A 413 2.58 18.57 -23.09
CA GLY A 413 2.87 18.47 -24.52
C GLY A 413 2.49 17.13 -25.16
N SER A 414 2.74 16.02 -24.47
CA SER A 414 2.35 14.68 -24.94
C SER A 414 0.82 14.51 -24.86
N TYR A 415 0.19 15.10 -23.83
CA TYR A 415 -1.27 15.12 -23.67
C TYR A 415 -1.98 15.92 -24.76
N ALA A 416 -1.48 17.12 -25.09
CA ALA A 416 -2.05 17.94 -26.15
C ALA A 416 -1.92 17.25 -27.52
N ALA A 417 -0.82 16.52 -27.75
CA ALA A 417 -0.63 15.72 -28.95
C ALA A 417 -1.58 14.50 -29.02
N GLU A 418 -1.80 13.80 -27.90
CA GLU A 418 -2.75 12.68 -27.82
C GLU A 418 -4.21 13.16 -28.00
N GLN A 419 -4.60 14.30 -27.41
CA GLN A 419 -5.92 14.90 -27.62
C GLN A 419 -6.17 15.35 -29.06
N ARG A 420 -5.10 15.70 -29.80
CA ARG A 420 -5.15 15.99 -31.25
C ARG A 420 -5.14 14.73 -32.12
N GLY A 421 -5.27 13.53 -31.54
CA GLY A 421 -5.36 12.26 -32.26
C GLY A 421 -4.07 11.43 -32.32
N GLY A 422 -3.02 11.81 -31.57
CA GLY A 422 -1.81 11.00 -31.43
C GLY A 422 -2.07 9.65 -30.77
N GLN A 423 -1.32 8.61 -31.14
CA GLN A 423 -1.44 7.28 -30.52
C GLN A 423 -0.81 7.25 -29.13
N LYS A 424 -1.44 6.49 -28.21
CA LYS A 424 -0.91 6.24 -26.86
C LYS A 424 0.40 5.44 -26.95
N GLU A 425 1.52 6.04 -26.54
CA GLU A 425 2.79 5.32 -26.45
C GLU A 425 2.69 4.18 -25.42
N ALA A 426 3.26 3.03 -25.76
CA ALA A 426 3.40 1.92 -24.83
C ALA A 426 4.40 2.30 -23.73
N GLU A 427 3.95 2.25 -22.48
CA GLU A 427 4.78 2.50 -21.29
C GLU A 427 5.94 1.48 -21.27
N SER A 428 7.17 1.97 -21.44
CA SER A 428 8.40 1.18 -21.51
C SER A 428 9.43 1.63 -20.46
N PHE A 429 10.48 0.85 -20.22
CA PHE A 429 11.55 1.25 -19.29
C PHE A 429 12.21 2.58 -19.70
N ALA A 430 12.47 2.76 -20.99
CA ALA A 430 13.01 4.01 -21.53
C ALA A 430 12.02 5.17 -21.40
N TRP A 431 10.71 4.90 -21.48
CA TRP A 431 9.68 5.91 -21.17
C TRP A 431 9.74 6.32 -19.70
N ALA A 432 9.83 5.36 -18.76
CA ALA A 432 9.90 5.66 -17.33
C ALA A 432 11.13 6.49 -16.96
N LEU A 433 12.30 6.18 -17.54
CA LEU A 433 13.52 6.95 -17.31
C LEU A 433 13.42 8.38 -17.89
N ARG A 434 12.84 8.52 -19.09
CA ARG A 434 12.57 9.84 -19.69
C ARG A 434 11.59 10.66 -18.85
N PHE A 435 10.53 10.02 -18.33
CA PHE A 435 9.55 10.63 -17.45
C PHE A 435 10.22 11.17 -16.16
N LEU A 436 11.04 10.35 -15.50
CA LEU A 436 11.82 10.79 -14.34
C LEU A 436 12.79 11.93 -14.69
N GLY A 437 13.40 11.90 -15.88
CA GLY A 437 14.25 12.99 -16.36
C GLY A 437 13.48 14.29 -16.65
N SER A 438 12.24 14.19 -17.17
CA SER A 438 11.41 15.37 -17.44
C SER A 438 10.90 16.04 -16.19
N LEU A 439 10.77 15.30 -15.08
CA LEU A 439 10.38 15.86 -13.78
C LEU A 439 11.36 16.95 -13.30
N ARG A 440 12.62 16.97 -13.76
CA ARG A 440 13.63 17.99 -13.39
C ARG A 440 13.32 19.43 -13.84
N ARG A 441 12.21 19.66 -14.54
CA ARG A 441 11.73 21.02 -14.87
C ARG A 441 10.99 21.58 -13.65
N GLN A 442 11.20 22.86 -13.34
CA GLN A 442 10.56 23.53 -12.20
C GLN A 442 9.04 23.51 -12.39
N ASN A 443 8.31 22.73 -11.59
CA ASN A 443 6.90 22.40 -11.84
C ASN A 443 5.95 22.81 -10.68
N GLY A 444 6.37 23.68 -9.76
CA GLY A 444 5.52 24.20 -8.67
C GLY A 444 5.26 23.19 -7.54
N ARG A 445 4.15 23.30 -6.80
CA ARG A 445 3.80 22.39 -5.71
C ARG A 445 2.87 21.24 -6.15
N ILE A 446 2.89 20.16 -5.38
CA ILE A 446 1.95 19.04 -5.48
C ILE A 446 1.07 19.08 -4.24
N TYR A 447 -0.24 19.18 -4.43
CA TYR A 447 -1.22 19.26 -3.35
C TYR A 447 -1.90 17.90 -3.19
N VAL A 448 -1.86 17.35 -1.98
CA VAL A 448 -2.66 16.19 -1.59
C VAL A 448 -3.65 16.65 -0.53
N ARG A 449 -4.94 16.45 -0.82
CA ARG A 449 -6.06 16.80 0.07
C ARG A 449 -6.97 15.61 0.28
N PHE A 450 -7.49 15.49 1.49
CA PHE A 450 -8.34 14.37 1.89
C PHE A 450 -9.78 14.84 2.01
N GLY A 451 -10.69 14.20 1.29
CA GLY A 451 -12.12 14.42 1.45
C GLY A 451 -12.63 13.75 2.72
N GLU A 452 -13.80 14.18 3.18
CA GLU A 452 -14.47 13.54 4.32
C GLU A 452 -14.60 12.03 4.08
N PRO A 453 -14.10 11.16 4.98
CA PRO A 453 -14.25 9.72 4.85
C PRO A 453 -15.72 9.28 4.82
N LEU A 454 -16.02 8.28 4.00
CA LEU A 454 -17.35 7.71 3.85
C LEU A 454 -17.36 6.30 4.44
N VAL A 455 -18.23 6.10 5.43
CA VAL A 455 -18.46 4.82 6.09
C VAL A 455 -19.46 4.01 5.26
N LEU A 456 -19.07 2.86 4.72
CA LEU A 456 -19.88 2.13 3.74
C LEU A 456 -21.25 1.70 4.29
N SER A 457 -21.31 1.31 5.57
CA SER A 457 -22.57 0.93 6.23
C SER A 457 -23.64 2.02 6.26
N ASN A 458 -23.26 3.30 6.18
CA ASN A 458 -24.22 4.41 6.13
C ASN A 458 -24.97 4.49 4.79
N HIS A 459 -24.51 3.78 3.76
CA HIS A 459 -25.03 3.88 2.39
C HIS A 459 -25.55 2.56 1.83
N ILE A 460 -25.08 1.43 2.33
CA ILE A 460 -25.53 0.08 1.95
C ILE A 460 -25.71 -0.72 3.24
N ASP A 461 -26.91 -1.29 3.42
CA ASP A 461 -27.16 -2.26 4.47
C ASP A 461 -26.69 -3.66 4.05
N ARG A 462 -26.35 -4.50 5.03
CA ARG A 462 -25.87 -5.87 4.75
C ARG A 462 -26.91 -6.73 4.04
N ASP A 463 -28.17 -6.52 4.37
CA ASP A 463 -29.30 -7.28 3.84
C ASP A 463 -29.90 -6.65 2.57
N ASP A 464 -29.33 -5.53 2.07
CA ASP A 464 -29.80 -4.88 0.86
C ASP A 464 -29.66 -5.78 -0.36
N ASP A 465 -30.75 -5.94 -1.11
CA ASP A 465 -30.71 -6.59 -2.41
C ASP A 465 -30.14 -5.62 -3.45
N LEU A 466 -28.82 -5.67 -3.67
CA LEU A 466 -28.14 -4.89 -4.71
C LEU A 466 -28.56 -5.28 -6.13
N THR A 467 -29.35 -6.34 -6.31
CA THR A 467 -29.92 -6.71 -7.61
C THR A 467 -31.26 -6.05 -7.90
N SER A 468 -31.94 -5.49 -6.89
CA SER A 468 -33.15 -4.68 -7.05
C SER A 468 -32.86 -3.39 -7.84
N PRO A 469 -33.86 -2.76 -8.50
CA PRO A 469 -33.67 -1.48 -9.19
C PRO A 469 -33.07 -0.39 -8.30
N GLU A 470 -33.51 -0.31 -7.04
CA GLU A 470 -33.02 0.63 -6.04
C GLU A 470 -31.59 0.29 -5.60
N GLY A 471 -31.32 -0.99 -5.34
CA GLY A 471 -30.00 -1.48 -4.95
C GLY A 471 -28.94 -1.32 -6.05
N GLN A 472 -29.34 -1.45 -7.32
CA GLN A 472 -28.47 -1.18 -8.48
C GLN A 472 -27.98 0.28 -8.53
N LEU A 473 -28.70 1.22 -7.90
CA LEU A 473 -28.32 2.63 -7.81
C LEU A 473 -27.44 2.95 -6.59
N ALA A 474 -27.39 2.09 -5.58
CA ALA A 474 -26.63 2.35 -4.35
C ALA A 474 -25.13 2.53 -4.63
N LEU A 475 -24.55 1.60 -5.38
CA LEU A 475 -23.16 1.65 -5.82
C LEU A 475 -22.86 2.93 -6.64
N PRO A 476 -23.58 3.23 -7.75
CA PRO A 476 -23.39 4.48 -8.49
C PRO A 476 -23.49 5.75 -7.63
N LYS A 477 -24.42 5.81 -6.67
CA LYS A 477 -24.55 6.95 -5.74
C LYS A 477 -23.29 7.11 -4.89
N ILE A 478 -22.77 6.04 -4.29
CA ILE A 478 -21.53 6.07 -3.51
C ILE A 478 -20.36 6.54 -4.37
N ALA A 479 -20.20 6.03 -5.59
CA ALA A 479 -19.09 6.45 -6.44
C ALA A 479 -19.19 7.91 -6.89
N PHE A 480 -20.42 8.38 -7.16
CA PHE A 480 -20.65 9.78 -7.48
C PHE A 480 -20.38 10.68 -6.27
N GLU A 481 -20.78 10.26 -5.07
CA GLU A 481 -20.49 10.96 -3.83
C GLU A 481 -18.99 11.04 -3.55
N VAL A 482 -18.25 9.93 -3.70
CA VAL A 482 -16.79 9.95 -3.61
C VAL A 482 -16.20 10.94 -4.62
N SER A 483 -16.67 10.92 -5.87
CA SER A 483 -16.18 11.84 -6.91
C SER A 483 -16.49 13.30 -6.57
N THR A 484 -17.63 13.56 -5.92
CA THR A 484 -18.02 14.89 -5.44
C THR A 484 -17.11 15.34 -4.32
N ARG A 485 -16.89 14.51 -3.29
CA ARG A 485 -15.98 14.80 -2.18
C ARG A 485 -14.52 15.01 -2.64
N ILE A 486 -14.06 14.33 -3.71
CA ILE A 486 -12.76 14.62 -4.35
C ILE A 486 -12.75 16.05 -4.91
N ASN A 487 -13.80 16.46 -5.63
CA ASN A 487 -13.88 17.80 -6.20
C ASN A 487 -13.95 18.88 -5.11
N ASP A 488 -14.72 18.64 -4.04
CA ASP A 488 -14.92 19.60 -2.94
C ASP A 488 -13.61 19.96 -2.23
N VAL A 489 -12.64 19.04 -2.21
CA VAL A 489 -11.31 19.28 -1.63
C VAL A 489 -10.21 19.51 -2.66
N THR A 490 -10.54 19.63 -3.95
CA THR A 490 -9.54 19.88 -4.99
C THR A 490 -9.14 21.35 -4.98
N PRO A 491 -7.88 21.70 -4.66
CA PRO A 491 -7.49 23.08 -4.47
C PRO A 491 -7.41 23.84 -5.80
N ILE A 492 -7.88 25.08 -5.80
CA ILE A 492 -7.76 26.03 -6.89
C ILE A 492 -6.38 26.68 -6.81
N THR A 493 -5.53 26.43 -7.80
CA THR A 493 -4.14 26.93 -7.81
C THR A 493 -4.03 28.30 -8.47
N ALA A 494 -2.98 29.04 -8.10
CA ALA A 494 -2.61 30.29 -8.78
C ALA A 494 -2.47 30.11 -10.30
N ILE A 495 -1.83 29.01 -10.74
CA ILE A 495 -1.67 28.67 -12.16
C ILE A 495 -3.02 28.47 -12.85
N SER A 496 -3.95 27.76 -12.21
CA SER A 496 -5.29 27.52 -12.75
C SER A 496 -6.06 28.83 -12.94
N MET A 497 -5.93 29.75 -11.99
CA MET A 497 -6.58 31.06 -12.03
C MET A 497 -6.03 31.97 -13.15
N VAL A 498 -4.71 32.11 -13.28
CA VAL A 498 -4.13 32.92 -14.37
C VAL A 498 -4.41 32.30 -15.74
N THR A 499 -4.42 30.95 -15.84
CA THR A 499 -4.78 30.25 -17.07
C THR A 499 -6.24 30.51 -17.44
N LEU A 500 -7.16 30.48 -16.47
CA LEU A 500 -8.57 30.81 -16.70
C LEU A 500 -8.75 32.26 -17.17
N ALA A 501 -7.99 33.20 -16.58
CA ALA A 501 -8.00 34.60 -16.99
C ALA A 501 -7.52 34.77 -18.45
N LEU A 502 -6.44 34.09 -18.85
CA LEU A 502 -5.95 34.08 -20.24
C LEU A 502 -6.95 33.45 -21.21
N LEU A 503 -7.56 32.32 -20.86
CA LEU A 503 -8.58 31.67 -21.69
C LEU A 503 -9.84 32.52 -21.86
N SER A 504 -10.15 33.39 -20.90
CA SER A 504 -11.26 34.35 -21.00
C SER A 504 -11.01 35.51 -21.98
N ALA A 505 -9.79 35.64 -22.52
CA ALA A 505 -9.39 36.75 -23.38
C ALA A 505 -9.59 36.49 -24.88
N GLU A 506 -10.21 35.35 -25.27
CA GLU A 506 -10.71 35.00 -26.63
C GLU A 506 -9.89 35.61 -27.80
N ASN A 507 -8.57 35.36 -27.81
CA ASN A 507 -7.57 35.74 -28.85
C ASN A 507 -6.71 37.00 -28.62
N HIS A 508 -6.67 37.57 -27.41
CA HIS A 508 -5.73 38.64 -27.06
C HIS A 508 -4.80 38.22 -25.92
N GLY A 509 -3.51 38.58 -26.05
CA GLY A 509 -2.58 38.48 -24.94
C GLY A 509 -2.89 39.51 -23.87
N LEU A 510 -2.61 39.19 -22.61
CA LEU A 510 -2.87 40.06 -21.46
C LEU A 510 -1.56 40.58 -20.87
N THR A 511 -1.55 41.84 -20.47
CA THR A 511 -0.55 42.38 -19.54
C THR A 511 -0.85 41.92 -18.11
N ILE A 512 0.14 42.02 -17.21
CA ILE A 512 -0.03 41.66 -15.79
C ILE A 512 -1.20 42.43 -15.15
N ALA A 513 -1.35 43.72 -15.46
CA ALA A 513 -2.42 44.56 -14.92
C ALA A 513 -3.81 44.16 -15.46
N GLU A 514 -3.89 43.78 -16.74
CA GLU A 514 -5.12 43.27 -17.33
C GLU A 514 -5.47 41.89 -16.77
N THR A 515 -4.50 41.00 -16.60
CA THR A 515 -4.69 39.70 -15.92
C THR A 515 -5.21 39.91 -14.50
N ALA A 516 -4.61 40.82 -13.72
CA ALA A 516 -5.09 41.16 -12.38
C ALA A 516 -6.55 41.62 -12.39
N SER A 517 -6.89 42.51 -13.33
CA SER A 517 -8.27 43.02 -13.48
C SER A 517 -9.27 41.90 -13.83
N ARG A 518 -8.86 40.94 -14.67
CA ARG A 518 -9.67 39.78 -15.05
C ARG A 518 -9.81 38.75 -13.94
N LEU A 519 -8.84 38.66 -13.03
CA LEU A 519 -8.87 37.74 -11.89
C LEU A 519 -9.87 38.15 -10.80
N ILE A 520 -10.12 39.45 -10.63
CA ILE A 520 -11.02 39.98 -9.58
C ILE A 520 -12.36 39.22 -9.53
N PRO A 521 -13.17 39.14 -10.61
CA PRO A 521 -14.46 38.45 -10.54
C PRO A 521 -14.33 36.94 -10.26
N PHE A 522 -13.26 36.29 -10.72
CA PHE A 522 -13.03 34.88 -10.42
C PHE A 522 -12.67 34.67 -8.95
N MET A 523 -11.83 35.54 -8.38
CA MET A 523 -11.47 35.48 -6.96
C MET A 523 -12.67 35.77 -6.05
N SER A 524 -13.51 36.75 -6.41
CA SER A 524 -14.78 37.00 -5.72
C SER A 524 -15.67 35.76 -5.76
N PHE A 525 -15.79 35.09 -6.91
CA PHE A 525 -16.58 33.87 -7.03
C PHE A 525 -16.04 32.74 -6.14
N VAL A 526 -14.72 32.54 -6.09
CA VAL A 526 -14.08 31.53 -5.22
C VAL A 526 -14.41 31.79 -3.76
N GLN A 527 -14.29 33.05 -3.32
CA GLN A 527 -14.57 33.46 -1.94
C GLN A 527 -16.07 33.35 -1.59
N GLU A 528 -16.97 33.80 -2.47
CA GLU A 528 -18.42 33.73 -2.25
C GLU A 528 -18.96 32.30 -2.15
N ARG A 529 -18.27 31.36 -2.79
CA ARG A 529 -18.65 29.94 -2.83
C ARG A 529 -17.88 29.08 -1.84
N ASP A 530 -17.01 29.66 -1.03
CA ASP A 530 -16.15 28.94 -0.08
C ASP A 530 -15.38 27.78 -0.74
N LEU A 531 -14.88 28.00 -1.97
CA LEU A 531 -14.12 26.99 -2.71
C LEU A 531 -12.67 26.98 -2.22
N PRO A 532 -12.01 25.82 -2.13
CA PRO A 532 -10.68 25.71 -1.51
C PRO A 532 -9.59 26.32 -2.41
N PRO A 533 -9.00 27.48 -2.07
CA PRO A 533 -7.84 27.98 -2.78
C PRO A 533 -6.56 27.33 -2.22
N THR A 534 -5.46 27.41 -2.98
CA THR A 534 -4.12 27.22 -2.42
C THR A 534 -3.69 28.42 -1.58
N ASP A 535 -2.70 28.25 -0.69
CA ASP A 535 -2.17 29.33 0.15
C ASP A 535 -1.62 30.53 -0.64
N ASP A 536 -1.22 30.30 -1.89
CA ASP A 536 -0.74 31.35 -2.81
C ASP A 536 -1.88 32.25 -3.35
N LEU A 537 -3.13 32.03 -2.90
CA LEU A 537 -4.30 32.80 -3.28
C LEU A 537 -5.03 33.37 -2.04
N PRO A 538 -5.59 34.59 -2.10
CA PRO A 538 -5.57 35.52 -3.23
C PRO A 538 -4.16 36.08 -3.50
N PHE A 539 -3.89 36.46 -4.74
CA PHE A 539 -2.64 37.14 -5.11
C PHE A 539 -2.48 38.44 -4.29
N ALA A 540 -1.41 38.54 -3.52
CA ALA A 540 -1.10 39.72 -2.72
C ALA A 540 -0.47 40.85 -3.55
N SER A 541 0.09 40.53 -4.72
CA SER A 541 0.71 41.53 -5.60
C SER A 541 0.73 41.13 -7.08
N ASN A 542 0.92 42.13 -7.95
CA ASN A 542 1.18 41.91 -9.38
C ASN A 542 2.44 41.07 -9.64
N ASN A 543 3.39 41.03 -8.70
CA ASN A 543 4.60 40.20 -8.84
C ASN A 543 4.28 38.70 -8.74
N GLU A 544 3.29 38.32 -7.92
CA GLU A 544 2.86 36.92 -7.80
C GLU A 544 2.10 36.46 -9.04
N ILE A 545 1.25 37.35 -9.61
CA ILE A 545 0.61 37.13 -10.90
C ILE A 545 1.67 36.96 -12.00
N ALA A 546 2.68 37.83 -12.01
CA ALA A 546 3.79 37.74 -12.96
C ALA A 546 4.58 36.42 -12.79
N ALA A 547 4.83 35.98 -11.55
CA ALA A 547 5.51 34.72 -11.28
C ALA A 547 4.71 33.50 -11.79
N ALA A 548 3.39 33.49 -11.58
CA ALA A 548 2.51 32.44 -12.10
C ALA A 548 2.48 32.41 -13.64
N LEU A 549 2.45 33.58 -14.28
CA LEU A 549 2.52 33.70 -15.74
C LEU A 549 3.90 33.29 -16.29
N ASP A 550 4.99 33.71 -15.66
CA ASP A 550 6.35 33.33 -16.04
C ASP A 550 6.57 31.81 -15.85
N ALA A 551 5.96 31.18 -14.85
CA ALA A 551 5.98 29.73 -14.70
C ALA A 551 5.30 29.02 -15.89
N LEU A 552 4.19 29.54 -16.40
CA LEU A 552 3.52 29.02 -17.61
C LEU A 552 4.38 29.23 -18.88
N VAL A 553 5.22 30.26 -18.91
CA VAL A 553 6.17 30.51 -20.00
C VAL A 553 7.31 29.50 -19.94
N LEU A 554 7.86 29.24 -18.76
CA LEU A 554 8.90 28.22 -18.55
C LEU A 554 8.42 26.82 -18.93
N SER A 555 7.14 26.52 -18.71
CA SER A 555 6.54 25.25 -19.11
C SER A 555 6.16 25.18 -20.60
N GLY A 556 6.32 26.28 -21.34
CA GLY A 556 5.99 26.37 -22.76
C GLY A 556 4.49 26.32 -23.05
N VAL A 557 3.65 26.64 -22.05
CA VAL A 557 2.18 26.69 -22.20
C VAL A 557 1.74 28.06 -22.70
N VAL A 558 2.41 29.12 -22.24
CA VAL A 558 2.15 30.52 -22.60
C VAL A 558 3.40 31.11 -23.25
N THR A 559 3.20 32.04 -24.17
CA THR A 559 4.27 32.83 -24.79
C THR A 559 4.35 34.21 -24.15
N ARG A 560 5.57 34.71 -23.90
CA ARG A 560 5.79 36.07 -23.40
C ARG A 560 6.39 36.94 -24.49
N ASN A 561 5.73 38.06 -24.76
CA ASN A 561 6.25 39.11 -25.62
C ASN A 561 6.62 40.33 -24.75
N ASP A 562 7.93 40.62 -24.70
CA ASP A 562 8.45 41.76 -23.95
C ASP A 562 8.34 43.02 -24.84
N GLY A 563 7.40 43.91 -24.50
CA GLY A 563 7.22 45.22 -25.15
C GLY A 563 8.13 46.30 -24.56
N LEU A 564 8.01 47.54 -25.07
CA LEU A 564 8.81 48.68 -24.59
C LEU A 564 8.44 49.11 -23.16
N THR A 565 7.17 48.96 -22.78
CA THR A 565 6.64 49.36 -21.46
C THR A 565 6.07 48.19 -20.68
N ASP A 566 5.52 47.19 -21.37
CA ASP A 566 4.73 46.12 -20.75
C ASP A 566 5.12 44.74 -21.27
N ARG A 567 4.92 43.74 -20.41
CA ARG A 567 5.05 42.32 -20.77
C ARG A 567 3.65 41.78 -21.09
N VAL A 568 3.51 41.19 -22.27
CA VAL A 568 2.24 40.61 -22.74
C VAL A 568 2.37 39.10 -22.79
N TYR A 569 1.38 38.40 -22.24
CA TYR A 569 1.32 36.94 -22.14
C TYR A 569 0.18 36.42 -23.03
N SER A 570 0.47 35.48 -23.94
CA SER A 570 -0.49 34.92 -24.91
C SER A 570 -0.39 33.42 -25.12
#